data_AF-A8HAA0-F1
#
_entry.id   AF-A8HAA0-F1
#
_cell.length_a   1.000
_cell.length_b   1.000
_cell.length_c   1.000
_cell.angle_alpha   90.00
_cell.angle_beta   90.00
_cell.angle_gamma   90.00
#
_symmetry.space_group_name_H-M   'P 1'
#
loop_
_entity.id
_entity.type
_entity.pdbx_description
1 polymer ?
#
loop_
_entity_poly.entity_id
_entity_poly.type
_entity_poly.pdbx_seq_one_letter_code
_entity_poly.pdbx_strand_id
1 'polypeptide(L)'
;MRIIFLFIFILISTGVNASSPQLTTIGQHNKSIILETVSPDQKHKFPALYIYDTEQQQFLSKQDAAAYLQTLDASPLLPELASQWTKSTEQFSTNNNALAKSLPMLQLDRTYLILYDNLPAPMLTQLKSMDPELELKDALLRKVLSQLTSARSYTTY
;
A
#
# COMPACT_ATOMS: atom_id res chain seq x y z
N MET A 1 -47.40 -40.33 16.71
CA MET A 1 -46.57 -39.44 17.57
C MET A 1 -45.16 -39.48 17.01
N ARG A 2 -44.73 -38.46 16.25
CA ARG A 2 -43.92 -37.31 16.70
C ARG A 2 -42.67 -37.77 17.47
N ILE A 3 -41.48 -37.70 16.86
CA ILE A 3 -40.40 -36.71 17.14
C ILE A 3 -39.15 -37.54 17.51
N ILE A 4 -37.90 -37.34 17.07
CA ILE A 4 -37.19 -36.34 16.26
C ILE A 4 -35.97 -37.06 15.66
N PHE A 5 -35.68 -36.82 14.38
CA PHE A 5 -34.42 -37.16 13.73
C PHE A 5 -33.42 -36.05 14.08
N LEU A 6 -32.47 -36.30 14.96
CA LEU A 6 -31.44 -35.32 15.32
C LEU A 6 -30.28 -35.43 14.33
N PHE A 7 -30.34 -34.66 13.24
CA PHE A 7 -29.19 -34.42 12.37
C PHE A 7 -28.21 -33.51 13.13
N ILE A 8 -27.16 -34.10 13.69
CA ILE A 8 -26.02 -33.35 14.23
C ILE A 8 -25.18 -32.89 13.05
N PHE A 9 -25.45 -31.66 12.61
CA PHE A 9 -24.67 -30.94 11.63
C PHE A 9 -23.43 -30.37 12.34
N ILE A 10 -22.34 -31.14 12.38
CA ILE A 10 -21.04 -30.62 12.83
C ILE A 10 -20.41 -29.87 11.64
N LEU A 11 -20.83 -28.61 11.47
CA LEU A 11 -20.02 -27.60 10.80
C LEU A 11 -18.87 -27.27 11.75
N ILE A 12 -17.74 -27.97 11.61
CA ILE A 12 -16.47 -27.43 12.11
C ILE A 12 -16.13 -26.30 11.16
N SER A 13 -16.53 -25.11 11.57
CA SER A 13 -16.13 -23.85 10.96
C SER A 13 -14.63 -23.89 10.75
N THR A 14 -14.24 -23.90 9.47
CA THR A 14 -12.90 -23.63 9.01
C THR A 14 -12.36 -22.43 9.77
N GLY A 15 -11.27 -22.63 10.50
CA GLY A 15 -10.40 -21.54 10.93
C GLY A 15 -9.76 -20.92 9.71
N VAL A 16 -10.55 -20.19 8.92
CA VAL A 16 -10.03 -19.18 8.02
C VAL A 16 -9.62 -18.06 8.95
N ASN A 17 -8.35 -18.11 9.36
CA ASN A 17 -7.64 -16.93 9.80
C ASN A 17 -7.58 -16.04 8.56
N ALA A 18 -8.70 -15.36 8.25
CA ALA A 18 -8.75 -14.28 7.31
C ALA A 18 -8.02 -13.15 8.02
N SER A 19 -6.68 -13.24 8.00
CA SER A 19 -5.81 -12.12 8.24
C SER A 19 -6.37 -11.02 7.36
N SER A 20 -7.02 -10.03 7.98
CA SER A 20 -7.43 -8.81 7.32
C SER A 20 -6.29 -8.42 6.38
N PRO A 21 -6.54 -8.15 5.09
CA PRO A 21 -5.46 -7.87 4.17
C PRO A 21 -4.67 -6.70 4.76
N GLN A 22 -3.49 -7.00 5.31
CA GLN A 22 -2.73 -6.09 6.15
C GLN A 22 -1.61 -5.56 5.26
N LEU A 23 -1.41 -4.24 5.29
CA LEU A 23 -0.25 -3.62 4.68
C LEU A 23 1.01 -4.29 5.22
N THR A 24 1.82 -4.85 4.31
CA THR A 24 3.07 -5.51 4.68
C THR A 24 4.13 -4.45 4.97
N THR A 25 4.66 -4.42 6.19
CA THR A 25 5.79 -3.55 6.52
C THR A 25 7.10 -4.12 5.97
N ILE A 26 7.82 -3.34 5.16
CA ILE A 26 9.15 -3.71 4.63
C ILE A 26 10.30 -3.12 5.45
N GLY A 27 10.05 -2.07 6.25
CA GLY A 27 11.07 -1.41 7.06
C GLY A 27 12.02 -0.51 6.27
N GLN A 28 12.77 0.32 7.00
CA GLN A 28 13.62 1.38 6.40
C GLN A 28 14.77 0.86 5.55
N HIS A 29 15.42 -0.23 5.96
CA HIS A 29 16.53 -0.78 5.20
C HIS A 29 16.10 -1.20 3.79
N ASN A 30 14.99 -1.93 3.68
CA ASN A 30 14.46 -2.40 2.41
C ASN A 30 13.90 -1.26 1.55
N LYS A 31 13.28 -0.26 2.18
CA LYS A 31 12.90 0.98 1.52
C LYS A 31 14.11 1.63 0.84
N SER A 32 15.21 1.83 1.55
CA SER A 32 16.42 2.45 0.98
C SER A 32 16.92 1.66 -0.23
N ILE A 33 16.94 0.32 -0.15
CA ILE A 33 17.34 -0.53 -1.26
C ILE A 33 16.45 -0.31 -2.50
N ILE A 34 15.11 -0.27 -2.35
CA ILE A 34 14.22 0.00 -3.50
C ILE A 34 14.52 1.37 -4.08
N LEU A 35 14.55 2.40 -3.23
CA LEU A 35 14.65 3.77 -3.68
C LEU A 35 16.00 4.04 -4.36
N GLU A 36 17.09 3.46 -3.85
CA GLU A 36 18.39 3.48 -4.52
C GLU A 36 18.38 2.71 -5.85
N THR A 37 17.62 1.62 -5.94
CA THR A 37 17.49 0.83 -7.18
C THR A 37 16.74 1.61 -8.27
N VAL A 38 15.71 2.36 -7.90
CA VAL A 38 14.81 3.02 -8.87
C VAL A 38 15.15 4.49 -9.10
N SER A 39 15.84 5.14 -8.14
CA SER A 39 16.16 6.57 -8.17
C SER A 39 17.33 6.93 -7.23
N PRO A 40 18.57 6.55 -7.57
CA PRO A 40 19.74 6.73 -6.70
C PRO A 40 20.04 8.18 -6.31
N ASP A 41 19.62 9.16 -7.11
CA ASP A 41 19.97 10.57 -6.92
C ASP A 41 18.84 11.43 -6.28
N GLN A 42 17.69 10.84 -5.92
CA GLN A 42 16.57 11.61 -5.38
C GLN A 42 16.48 11.62 -3.85
N LYS A 43 16.31 12.82 -3.29
CA LYS A 43 15.88 12.99 -1.89
C LYS A 43 14.38 12.77 -1.78
N HIS A 44 13.99 11.63 -1.22
CA HIS A 44 12.58 11.30 -0.99
C HIS A 44 12.04 11.98 0.26
N LYS A 45 10.90 12.68 0.12
CA LYS A 45 10.19 13.35 1.21
C LYS A 45 8.97 12.54 1.61
N PHE A 46 8.78 12.37 2.90
CA PHE A 46 7.59 11.77 3.47
C PHE A 46 6.46 12.78 3.64
N PRO A 47 5.20 12.31 3.70
CA PRO A 47 4.74 11.01 3.20
C PRO A 47 4.81 10.95 1.66
N ALA A 48 5.00 9.74 1.13
CA ALA A 48 5.06 9.48 -0.31
C ALA A 48 4.32 8.20 -0.72
N LEU A 49 3.66 8.27 -1.87
CA LEU A 49 3.08 7.13 -2.57
C LEU A 49 3.77 6.93 -3.91
N TYR A 50 4.18 5.69 -4.15
CA TYR A 50 4.74 5.22 -5.41
C TYR A 50 3.91 4.04 -5.90
N ILE A 51 3.52 4.06 -7.18
CA ILE A 51 2.68 3.03 -7.77
C ILE A 51 3.39 2.47 -8.98
N TYR A 52 3.61 1.17 -8.95
CA TYR A 52 4.29 0.41 -9.98
C TYR A 52 3.29 -0.49 -10.69
N ASP A 53 3.22 -0.39 -12.00
CA ASP A 53 2.45 -1.28 -12.87
C ASP A 53 3.34 -2.49 -13.22
N THR A 54 2.96 -3.67 -12.74
CA THR A 54 3.76 -4.89 -12.92
C THR A 54 3.63 -5.49 -14.32
N GLU A 55 2.56 -5.14 -15.04
CA GLU A 55 2.30 -5.60 -16.40
C GLU A 55 3.10 -4.77 -17.39
N GLN A 56 3.09 -3.44 -17.22
CA GLN A 56 3.87 -2.49 -18.01
C GLN A 56 5.33 -2.36 -17.54
N GLN A 57 5.63 -2.90 -16.36
CA GLN A 57 6.94 -2.88 -15.71
C GLN A 57 7.50 -1.49 -15.45
N GLN A 58 6.65 -0.52 -15.13
CA GLN A 58 7.03 0.88 -14.91
C GLN A 58 6.32 1.51 -13.73
N PHE A 59 6.94 2.52 -13.12
CA PHE A 59 6.22 3.38 -12.19
C PHE A 59 5.27 4.30 -12.96
N LEU A 60 4.06 4.49 -12.44
CA LEU A 60 3.09 5.41 -12.99
C LEU A 60 3.61 6.86 -12.87
N SER A 61 3.19 7.74 -13.77
CA SER A 61 3.44 9.19 -13.60
C SER A 61 2.71 9.72 -12.36
N LYS A 62 3.05 10.93 -11.89
CA LYS A 62 2.31 11.52 -10.77
C LYS A 62 0.81 11.63 -11.07
N GLN A 63 0.48 12.00 -12.30
CA GLN A 63 -0.90 12.18 -12.74
C GLN A 63 -1.66 10.86 -12.77
N ASP A 64 -1.05 9.81 -13.35
CA ASP A 64 -1.69 8.51 -13.49
C ASP A 64 -1.84 7.81 -12.15
N ALA A 65 -0.83 7.90 -11.27
CA ALA A 65 -0.93 7.37 -9.92
C ALA A 65 -2.01 8.09 -9.10
N ALA A 66 -2.10 9.42 -9.19
CA ALA A 66 -3.16 10.16 -8.50
C ALA A 66 -4.55 9.81 -9.03
N ALA A 67 -4.70 9.67 -10.35
CA ALA A 67 -5.96 9.26 -10.98
C ALA A 67 -6.35 7.84 -10.54
N TYR A 68 -5.41 6.89 -10.54
CA TYR A 68 -5.64 5.54 -10.05
C TYR A 68 -6.10 5.53 -8.59
N LEU A 69 -5.41 6.26 -7.69
CA LEU A 69 -5.79 6.31 -6.27
C LEU A 69 -7.21 6.84 -6.07
N GLN A 70 -7.64 7.83 -6.86
CA GLN A 70 -9.00 8.38 -6.79
C GLN A 70 -10.09 7.35 -7.17
N THR A 71 -9.74 6.27 -7.88
CA THR A 71 -10.68 5.20 -8.20
C THR A 71 -10.91 4.21 -7.05
N LEU A 72 -10.06 4.25 -6.01
CA LEU A 72 -10.03 3.20 -4.99
C LEU A 72 -11.04 3.38 -3.85
N ASP A 73 -11.43 4.61 -3.54
CA ASP A 73 -12.40 4.94 -2.50
C ASP A 73 -13.07 6.29 -2.79
N ALA A 74 -14.35 6.43 -2.44
CA ALA A 74 -15.13 7.64 -2.69
C ALA A 74 -14.98 8.71 -1.60
N SER A 75 -14.09 8.52 -0.62
CA SER A 75 -13.85 9.47 0.46
C SER A 75 -13.41 10.83 -0.09
N PRO A 76 -14.00 11.93 0.42
CA PRO A 76 -13.66 13.28 -0.05
C PRO A 76 -12.21 13.67 0.25
N LEU A 77 -11.54 13.01 1.20
CA LEU A 77 -10.15 13.25 1.55
C LEU A 77 -9.16 12.60 0.57
N LEU A 78 -9.57 11.55 -0.14
CA LEU A 78 -8.65 10.77 -0.96
C LEU A 78 -8.11 11.53 -2.19
N PRO A 79 -8.90 12.34 -2.92
CA PRO A 79 -8.37 13.16 -4.01
C PRO A 79 -7.29 14.15 -3.56
N GLU A 80 -7.47 14.79 -2.41
CA GLU A 80 -6.47 15.69 -1.83
C GLU A 80 -5.19 14.93 -1.47
N LEU A 81 -5.34 13.78 -0.80
CA LEU A 81 -4.22 12.91 -0.43
C LEU A 81 -3.44 12.41 -1.64
N ALA A 82 -4.15 11.92 -2.64
CA ALA A 82 -3.57 11.45 -3.89
C ALA A 82 -2.76 12.56 -4.57
N SER A 83 -3.24 13.80 -4.55
CA SER A 83 -2.51 14.95 -5.14
C SER A 83 -1.24 15.34 -4.35
N GLN A 84 -1.32 15.32 -3.02
CA GLN A 84 -0.23 15.75 -2.14
C GLN A 84 0.87 14.70 -1.95
N TRP A 85 0.48 13.43 -1.78
CA TRP A 85 1.39 12.37 -1.34
C TRP A 85 1.94 11.54 -2.50
N THR A 86 1.26 11.49 -3.65
CA THR A 86 1.83 10.88 -4.86
C THR A 86 3.05 11.67 -5.33
N LYS A 87 4.18 10.99 -5.50
CA LYS A 87 5.41 11.60 -5.99
C LYS A 87 5.55 11.44 -7.50
N SER A 88 6.32 12.33 -8.10
CA SER A 88 6.73 12.24 -9.49
C SER A 88 7.76 11.11 -9.61
N THR A 89 7.44 10.14 -10.44
CA THR A 89 8.23 8.92 -10.69
C THR A 89 8.56 8.75 -12.16
N GLU A 90 8.39 9.78 -13.00
CA GLU A 90 8.68 9.70 -14.44
C GLU A 90 10.16 9.39 -14.73
N GLN A 91 11.04 9.71 -13.78
CA GLN A 91 12.47 9.41 -13.86
C GLN A 91 12.86 8.03 -13.30
N PHE A 92 11.91 7.28 -12.73
CA PHE A 92 12.21 5.96 -12.17
C PHE A 92 12.30 4.95 -13.31
N SER A 93 13.41 4.22 -13.38
CA SER A 93 13.60 3.15 -14.35
C SER A 93 13.90 1.86 -13.63
N THR A 94 13.04 0.85 -13.83
CA THR A 94 13.23 -0.49 -13.27
C THR A 94 12.42 -1.51 -14.06
N ASN A 95 12.47 -2.77 -13.65
CA ASN A 95 11.60 -3.83 -14.17
C ASN A 95 11.33 -4.88 -13.07
N ASN A 96 10.42 -5.80 -13.34
CA ASN A 96 10.05 -6.85 -12.37
C ASN A 96 11.26 -7.66 -11.90
N ASN A 97 12.23 -7.93 -12.78
CA ASN A 97 13.43 -8.70 -12.46
C ASN A 97 14.35 -7.93 -11.50
N ALA A 98 14.57 -6.64 -11.75
CA ALA A 98 15.38 -5.78 -10.90
C ALA A 98 14.74 -5.58 -9.52
N LEU A 99 13.42 -5.35 -9.46
CA LEU A 99 12.69 -5.23 -8.20
C LEU A 99 12.68 -6.54 -7.39
N ALA A 100 12.44 -7.68 -8.04
CA ALA A 100 12.46 -8.98 -7.37
C ALA A 100 13.87 -9.35 -6.86
N LYS A 101 14.92 -8.91 -7.56
CA LYS A 101 16.30 -9.08 -7.10
C LYS A 101 16.66 -8.16 -5.93
N SER A 102 16.22 -6.90 -5.98
CA SER A 102 16.53 -5.94 -4.94
C SER A 102 15.78 -6.27 -3.65
N LEU A 103 14.54 -6.74 -3.74
CA LEU A 103 13.76 -7.23 -2.60
C LEU A 103 12.95 -8.49 -2.95
N PRO A 104 13.49 -9.69 -2.67
CA PRO A 104 12.81 -10.97 -2.94
C PRO A 104 11.47 -11.16 -2.24
N MET A 105 11.18 -10.38 -1.19
CA MET A 105 9.90 -10.40 -0.49
C MET A 105 8.77 -9.68 -1.23
N LEU A 106 9.07 -8.87 -2.26
CA LEU A 106 8.06 -8.19 -3.05
C LEU A 106 7.32 -9.21 -3.93
N GLN A 107 6.05 -9.39 -3.66
CA GLN A 107 5.13 -10.12 -4.52
C GLN A 107 4.68 -9.21 -5.66
N LEU A 108 5.03 -9.57 -6.89
CA LEU A 108 4.64 -8.91 -8.14
C LEU A 108 3.51 -9.69 -8.84
N ASP A 109 2.61 -10.29 -8.06
CA ASP A 109 1.53 -11.18 -8.52
C ASP A 109 0.17 -10.48 -8.72
N ARG A 110 0.18 -9.14 -8.72
CA ARG A 110 -0.98 -8.26 -8.91
C ARG A 110 -0.62 -7.17 -9.90
N THR A 111 -1.62 -6.60 -10.57
CA THR A 111 -1.44 -5.54 -11.57
C THR A 111 -0.65 -4.36 -11.03
N TYR A 112 -0.90 -3.96 -9.77
CA TYR A 112 -0.14 -2.89 -9.13
C TYR A 112 0.64 -3.34 -7.91
N LEU A 113 1.80 -2.74 -7.72
CA LEU A 113 2.52 -2.70 -6.46
C LEU A 113 2.51 -1.26 -5.95
N ILE A 114 2.11 -1.07 -4.70
CA ILE A 114 2.01 0.26 -4.06
C ILE A 114 3.00 0.30 -2.91
N LEU A 115 3.91 1.26 -2.95
CA LEU A 115 4.80 1.58 -1.84
C LEU A 115 4.29 2.84 -1.16
N TYR A 116 3.83 2.67 0.08
CA TYR A 116 3.44 3.77 0.94
C TYR A 116 4.56 4.09 1.94
N ASP A 117 5.32 5.12 1.62
CA ASP A 117 6.38 5.63 2.45
C ASP A 117 5.83 6.62 3.47
N ASN A 118 5.47 6.10 4.62
CA ASN A 118 4.73 6.83 5.65
C ASN A 118 5.60 7.08 6.88
N LEU A 119 5.04 7.64 7.95
CA LEU A 119 5.75 7.86 9.20
C LEU A 119 5.34 6.82 10.26
N PRO A 120 6.23 6.47 11.21
CA PRO A 120 5.84 5.76 12.41
C PRO A 120 4.79 6.53 13.21
N ALA A 121 3.88 5.82 13.88
CA ALA A 121 2.80 6.42 14.67
C ALA A 121 3.28 7.52 15.67
N PRO A 122 4.38 7.35 16.43
CA PRO A 122 4.86 8.39 17.32
C PRO A 122 5.23 9.70 16.61
N MET A 123 5.75 9.61 15.37
CA MET A 123 6.11 10.79 14.58
C MET A 123 4.88 11.48 13.99
N LEU A 124 3.84 10.72 13.61
CA LEU A 124 2.56 11.30 13.19
C LEU A 124 1.97 12.19 14.29
N THR A 125 1.99 11.72 15.54
CA THR A 125 1.51 12.51 16.69
C THR A 125 2.34 13.78 16.91
N GLN A 126 3.67 13.70 16.78
CA GLN A 126 4.57 14.85 16.98
C GLN A 126 4.37 15.95 15.93
N LEU A 127 3.96 15.58 14.72
CA LEU A 127 3.77 16.51 13.59
C LEU A 127 2.34 17.06 13.48
N LYS A 128 1.45 16.73 14.43
CA LYS A 128 0.06 17.21 14.45
C LYS A 128 -0.07 18.73 14.45
N SER A 129 0.92 19.45 14.98
CA SER A 129 0.96 20.91 14.93
C SER A 129 1.22 21.48 13.53
N MET A 130 1.83 20.70 12.63
CA MET A 130 2.11 21.08 11.25
C MET A 130 0.96 20.71 10.31
N ASP A 131 0.34 19.55 10.52
CA ASP A 131 -0.88 19.11 9.83
C ASP A 131 -1.80 18.38 10.84
N PRO A 132 -2.88 19.04 11.31
CA PRO A 132 -3.80 18.46 12.29
C PRO A 132 -4.50 17.17 11.84
N GLU A 133 -4.59 16.96 10.53
CA GLU A 133 -5.29 15.82 9.92
C GLU A 133 -4.33 14.70 9.48
N LEU A 134 -3.02 14.86 9.70
CA LEU A 134 -1.99 13.92 9.23
C LEU A 134 -2.26 12.47 9.64
N GLU A 135 -2.68 12.26 10.90
CA GLU A 135 -3.01 10.94 11.43
C GLU A 135 -4.27 10.36 10.78
N LEU A 136 -5.31 11.17 10.56
CA LEU A 136 -6.53 10.75 9.88
C LEU A 136 -6.26 10.38 8.42
N LYS A 137 -5.43 11.18 7.75
CA LYS A 137 -4.97 10.99 6.38
C LYS A 137 -4.17 9.69 6.22
N ASP A 138 -3.23 9.41 7.14
CA ASP A 138 -2.46 8.16 7.18
C ASP A 138 -3.39 6.95 7.43
N ALA A 139 -4.28 7.05 8.42
CA ALA A 139 -5.22 5.98 8.74
C ALA A 139 -6.18 5.65 7.59
N LEU A 140 -6.72 6.67 6.91
CA LEU A 140 -7.58 6.48 5.73
C LEU A 140 -6.82 5.74 4.63
N LEU A 141 -5.63 6.20 4.29
CA LEU A 141 -4.83 5.60 3.24
C LEU A 141 -4.43 4.17 3.60
N ARG A 142 -4.01 3.93 4.85
CA ARG A 142 -3.71 2.58 5.34
C ARG A 142 -4.92 1.65 5.17
N LYS A 143 -6.11 2.11 5.55
CA LYS A 143 -7.36 1.36 5.40
C LYS A 143 -7.64 1.03 3.92
N VAL A 144 -7.61 2.02 3.03
CA VAL A 144 -7.88 1.82 1.59
C VAL A 144 -6.89 0.82 1.00
N LEU A 145 -5.59 1.05 1.21
CA LEU A 145 -4.53 0.20 0.65
C LEU A 145 -4.55 -1.23 1.19
N SER A 146 -5.01 -1.40 2.44
CA SER A 146 -5.17 -2.71 3.06
C SER A 146 -6.27 -3.51 2.35
N GLN A 147 -7.31 -2.88 1.80
CA GLN A 147 -8.47 -3.56 1.24
C GLN A 147 -8.34 -3.90 -0.26
N LEU A 148 -7.22 -3.55 -0.90
CA LEU A 148 -7.04 -3.71 -2.35
C LEU A 148 -6.77 -5.17 -2.73
N THR A 149 -7.57 -5.69 -3.66
CA THR A 149 -7.33 -6.99 -4.29
C THR A 149 -6.49 -6.89 -5.56
N SER A 150 -6.57 -5.75 -6.26
CA SER A 150 -5.86 -5.45 -7.51
C SER A 150 -4.40 -5.05 -7.32
N ALA A 151 -3.98 -4.81 -6.08
CA ALA A 151 -2.64 -4.32 -5.75
C ALA A 151 -2.01 -5.06 -4.58
N ARG A 152 -0.68 -5.15 -4.56
CA ARG A 152 0.10 -5.46 -3.36
C ARG A 152 0.61 -4.16 -2.75
N SER A 153 0.14 -3.88 -1.54
CA SER A 153 0.51 -2.64 -0.84
C SER A 153 1.52 -2.93 0.26
N TYR A 154 2.60 -2.15 0.29
CA TYR A 154 3.64 -2.22 1.30
C TYR A 154 3.78 -0.87 2.00
N THR A 155 4.12 -0.91 3.29
CA THR A 155 4.45 0.28 4.07
C THR A 155 5.89 0.22 4.54
N THR A 156 6.53 1.38 4.68
CA THR A 156 7.92 1.46 5.11
C THR A 156 8.08 1.41 6.64
N TYR A 157 6.98 1.45 7.40
CA TYR A 157 6.93 1.34 8.87
C TYR A 157 5.70 0.59 9.41
#